data_AF-A0A7W3LX11-F1
#
_entry.id   AF-A0A7W3LX11-F1
#
_cell.length_a   1.000
_cell.length_b   1.000
_cell.length_c   1.000
_cell.angle_alpha   90.00
_cell.angle_beta   90.00
_cell.angle_gamma   90.00
#
_symmetry.space_group_name_H-M   'P 1'
#
loop_
_entity.id
_entity.type
_entity.pdbx_description
1 polymer ?
#
loop_
_entity_poly.entity_id
_entity_poly.type
_entity_poly.pdbx_seq_one_letter_code
_entity_poly.pdbx_strand_id
1 'polypeptide(L)'
;MAGPDGWPAEGCGCASCNRLRAAGIRHAPARVLVDGVPPAAHPRGRAVPGGHDVAGRLLVAGGPGQCPEPAPGAVYETVLLDLVGAPGHLGRLRRAGAVTDRTEIHALYVDHRVPSPAELERRTGFWSRPPGGPWRTVLLGGSRSGKSAEAELRLMGHPDVTYVATGPDRPDDAEWTARVEAHRRRRPDWWRTVETVDLPPLLESARGALLIDGIGTWLAAVMDETGAWEDPAAVAPRLDALVAAWRATSAQVIAVSDEVGLSLVSAHRAGRAFADALGRLNQRLVAESEEAALVVAGRVVELA
;
A
#
# COMPACT_ATOMS: atom_id res chain seq x y z
N MET A 1 -19.66 -4.02 -10.19
CA MET A 1 -18.77 -3.34 -9.23
C MET A 1 -19.45 -3.03 -7.91
N ALA A 2 -20.62 -2.36 -7.86
CA ALA A 2 -21.24 -1.98 -6.59
C ALA A 2 -21.67 -3.17 -5.70
N GLY A 3 -21.68 -2.94 -4.39
CA GLY A 3 -22.18 -3.87 -3.37
C GLY A 3 -23.70 -4.10 -3.42
N PRO A 4 -24.22 -4.94 -2.52
CA PRO A 4 -25.65 -5.33 -2.50
C PRO A 4 -26.60 -4.14 -2.31
N ASP A 5 -26.14 -3.07 -1.67
CA ASP A 5 -26.93 -1.84 -1.44
C ASP A 5 -26.69 -0.75 -2.48
N GLY A 6 -25.92 -1.06 -3.53
CA GLY A 6 -25.48 -0.10 -4.55
C GLY A 6 -24.32 0.79 -4.10
N TRP A 7 -23.91 1.70 -4.97
CA TRP A 7 -22.85 2.67 -4.71
C TRP A 7 -23.22 4.00 -5.37
N PRO A 8 -23.64 5.02 -4.59
CA PRO A 8 -23.70 5.08 -3.13
C PRO A 8 -24.73 4.12 -2.51
N ALA A 9 -24.45 3.63 -1.30
CA ALA A 9 -25.34 2.71 -0.59
C ALA A 9 -26.69 3.37 -0.26
N GLU A 10 -27.78 2.63 -0.47
CA GLU A 10 -29.13 3.08 -0.15
C GLU A 10 -29.29 3.41 1.35
N GLY A 11 -29.97 4.52 1.67
CA GLY A 11 -30.16 4.99 3.05
C GLY A 11 -28.90 5.50 3.78
N CYS A 12 -27.70 5.38 3.19
CA CYS A 12 -26.47 5.80 3.84
C CYS A 12 -26.28 7.33 3.79
N GLY A 13 -26.22 7.96 4.97
CA GLY A 13 -26.03 9.40 5.14
C GLY A 13 -24.58 9.86 5.25
N CYS A 14 -23.59 9.01 4.95
CA CYS A 14 -22.18 9.38 5.08
C CYS A 14 -21.74 10.38 3.99
N ALA A 15 -20.66 11.12 4.25
CA ALA A 15 -20.15 12.12 3.32
C ALA A 15 -19.76 11.54 1.95
N SER A 16 -19.25 10.31 1.92
CA SER A 16 -18.92 9.58 0.69
C SER A 16 -20.17 9.38 -0.18
N CYS A 17 -21.22 8.80 0.40
CA CYS A 17 -22.48 8.57 -0.29
C CYS A 17 -23.17 9.87 -0.71
N ASN A 18 -23.20 10.87 0.16
CA ASN A 18 -23.82 12.17 -0.13
C ASN A 18 -23.11 12.88 -1.28
N ARG A 19 -21.77 12.82 -1.35
CA ARG A 19 -21.00 13.40 -2.45
C ARG A 19 -21.33 12.76 -3.79
N LEU A 20 -21.41 11.42 -3.83
CA LEU A 20 -21.80 10.69 -5.04
C LEU A 20 -23.22 11.04 -5.49
N ARG A 21 -24.18 11.11 -4.55
CA ARG A 21 -25.55 11.52 -4.84
C ARG A 21 -25.61 12.95 -5.40
N ALA A 22 -24.89 13.89 -4.77
CA ALA A 22 -24.83 15.28 -5.22
C ALA A 22 -24.20 15.41 -6.62
N ALA A 23 -23.26 14.54 -6.97
CA ALA A 23 -22.66 14.47 -8.31
C ALA A 23 -23.52 13.70 -9.34
N GLY A 24 -24.71 13.20 -8.97
CA GLY A 24 -25.57 12.41 -9.85
C GLY A 24 -25.03 11.00 -10.17
N ILE A 25 -24.01 10.54 -9.45
CA ILE A 25 -23.39 9.22 -9.66
C ILE A 25 -24.16 8.17 -8.86
N ARG A 26 -24.69 7.16 -9.57
CA ARG A 26 -25.37 6.02 -8.95
C ARG A 26 -25.10 4.74 -9.70
N HIS A 27 -24.60 3.74 -8.98
CA HIS A 27 -24.45 2.38 -9.45
C HIS A 27 -25.48 1.49 -8.74
N ALA A 28 -26.32 0.80 -9.52
CA ALA A 28 -27.22 -0.23 -9.01
C ALA A 28 -26.43 -1.40 -8.43
N PRO A 29 -27.02 -2.19 -7.50
CA PRO A 29 -26.39 -3.40 -6.98
C PRO A 29 -25.89 -4.30 -8.10
N ALA A 30 -24.61 -4.70 -8.03
CA ALA A 30 -24.03 -5.51 -9.09
C ALA A 30 -24.50 -6.96 -8.98
N ARG A 31 -24.79 -7.57 -10.12
CA ARG A 31 -24.95 -9.03 -10.26
C ARG A 31 -23.89 -9.54 -11.22
N VAL A 32 -23.23 -10.64 -10.85
CA VAL A 32 -22.29 -11.33 -11.72
C VAL A 32 -23.06 -12.42 -12.46
N LEU A 33 -22.95 -12.43 -13.79
CA LEU A 33 -23.51 -13.45 -14.66
C LEU A 33 -22.40 -13.96 -15.58
N VAL A 34 -22.31 -15.27 -15.73
CA VAL A 34 -21.44 -15.96 -16.70
C VAL A 34 -22.36 -16.58 -17.72
N ASP A 35 -22.25 -16.15 -18.99
CA ASP A 35 -23.16 -16.55 -20.07
C ASP A 35 -24.65 -16.39 -19.69
N GLY A 36 -24.97 -15.32 -18.96
CA GLY A 36 -26.32 -14.99 -18.51
C GLY A 36 -26.79 -15.73 -17.24
N VAL A 37 -25.97 -16.60 -16.66
CA VAL A 37 -26.31 -17.42 -15.49
C VAL A 37 -25.46 -17.01 -14.26
N PRO A 38 -26.04 -16.89 -13.05
CA PRO A 38 -25.25 -16.64 -11.85
C PRO A 38 -24.20 -17.74 -11.61
N PRO A 39 -22.99 -17.43 -11.12
CA PRO A 39 -21.93 -18.42 -10.88
C PRO A 39 -22.39 -19.65 -10.06
N ALA A 40 -23.24 -19.44 -9.04
CA ALA A 40 -23.79 -20.51 -8.20
C ALA A 40 -24.71 -21.49 -8.95
N ALA A 41 -25.34 -21.06 -10.04
CA ALA A 41 -26.27 -21.84 -10.86
C ALA A 41 -25.66 -22.23 -12.22
N HIS A 42 -24.42 -21.83 -12.50
CA HIS A 42 -23.78 -22.10 -13.77
C HIS A 42 -23.45 -23.60 -13.92
N PRO A 43 -23.69 -24.25 -15.07
CA PRO A 43 -23.46 -25.70 -15.23
C PRO A 43 -22.02 -26.15 -15.01
N ARG A 44 -21.06 -25.24 -15.26
CA ARG A 44 -19.62 -25.43 -14.98
C ARG A 44 -19.16 -24.68 -13.72
N GLY A 45 -20.10 -24.20 -12.91
CA GLY A 45 -19.84 -23.52 -11.66
C GLY A 45 -19.60 -24.52 -10.53
N ARG A 46 -18.60 -24.26 -9.71
CA ARG A 46 -18.27 -25.02 -8.50
C ARG A 46 -18.19 -24.04 -7.33
N ALA A 47 -18.88 -24.34 -6.24
CA ALA A 47 -18.68 -23.61 -4.99
C ALA A 47 -17.27 -23.89 -4.44
N VAL A 48 -16.58 -22.82 -4.06
CA VAL A 48 -15.31 -22.84 -3.33
C VAL A 48 -15.47 -22.04 -2.03
N PRO A 49 -14.65 -22.27 -1.00
CA PRO A 49 -14.66 -21.40 0.18
C PRO A 49 -14.57 -19.93 -0.24
N GLY A 50 -15.46 -19.08 0.26
CA GLY A 50 -15.48 -17.64 -0.07
C GLY A 50 -16.01 -17.27 -1.46
N GLY A 51 -16.46 -18.21 -2.31
CA GLY A 51 -17.07 -17.85 -3.60
C GLY A 51 -17.28 -18.99 -4.58
N HIS A 52 -17.01 -18.72 -5.86
CA HIS A 52 -17.29 -19.63 -6.96
C HIS A 52 -16.14 -19.68 -7.96
N ASP A 53 -15.80 -20.91 -8.37
CA ASP A 53 -14.98 -21.19 -9.54
C ASP A 53 -15.90 -21.52 -10.71
N VAL A 54 -15.68 -20.92 -11.87
CA VAL A 54 -16.40 -21.26 -13.10
C VAL A 54 -15.42 -21.78 -14.15
N ALA A 55 -15.59 -23.06 -14.50
CA ALA A 55 -14.82 -23.79 -15.51
C ALA A 55 -13.29 -23.80 -15.30
N GLY A 56 -12.78 -23.52 -14.09
CA GLY A 56 -11.35 -23.38 -13.80
C GLY A 56 -10.70 -22.15 -14.43
N ARG A 57 -11.49 -21.18 -14.92
CA ARG A 57 -11.01 -20.00 -15.67
C ARG A 57 -11.41 -18.68 -15.04
N LEU A 58 -12.53 -18.65 -14.30
CA LEU A 58 -13.04 -17.49 -13.60
C LEU A 58 -13.20 -17.78 -12.11
N LEU A 59 -12.61 -16.93 -11.26
CA LEU A 59 -12.81 -16.95 -9.80
C LEU A 59 -13.63 -15.73 -9.36
N VAL A 60 -14.71 -15.96 -8.62
CA VAL A 60 -15.65 -14.91 -8.20
C VAL A 60 -15.84 -14.95 -6.70
N ALA A 61 -15.64 -13.81 -6.02
CA ALA A 61 -15.98 -13.65 -4.61
C ALA A 61 -17.50 -13.81 -4.39
N GLY A 62 -17.89 -14.51 -3.33
CA GLY A 62 -19.30 -14.81 -3.04
C GLY A 62 -20.07 -13.66 -2.37
N GLY A 63 -19.37 -12.65 -1.86
CA GLY A 63 -19.98 -11.52 -1.16
C GLY A 63 -18.95 -10.52 -0.64
N PRO A 64 -19.41 -9.41 -0.01
CA PRO A 64 -18.52 -8.46 0.65
C PRO A 64 -17.64 -9.14 1.71
N GLY A 65 -16.35 -8.87 1.69
CA GLY A 65 -15.32 -9.45 2.57
C GLY A 65 -14.95 -10.89 2.27
N GLN A 66 -15.62 -11.56 1.34
CA GLN A 66 -15.34 -12.97 1.03
C GLN A 66 -14.09 -13.11 0.14
N CYS A 67 -13.24 -14.07 0.50
CA CYS A 67 -11.96 -14.34 -0.15
C CYS A 67 -12.02 -15.72 -0.81
N PRO A 68 -12.40 -15.83 -2.10
CA PRO A 68 -12.58 -17.11 -2.76
C PRO A 68 -11.26 -17.91 -2.86
N GLU A 69 -11.25 -19.15 -2.36
CA GLU A 69 -10.07 -20.00 -2.44
C GLU A 69 -9.90 -20.62 -3.85
N PRO A 70 -8.72 -20.52 -4.46
CA PRO A 70 -8.47 -21.07 -5.79
C PRO A 70 -8.43 -22.61 -5.73
N ALA A 71 -8.86 -23.27 -6.80
CA ALA A 71 -8.62 -24.71 -6.93
C ALA A 71 -7.10 -24.99 -6.98
N PRO A 72 -6.60 -26.11 -6.42
CA PRO A 72 -5.17 -26.42 -6.42
C PRO A 72 -4.58 -26.42 -7.83
N GLY A 73 -3.53 -25.60 -8.05
CA GLY A 73 -2.86 -25.47 -9.35
C GLY A 73 -3.64 -24.71 -10.43
N ALA A 74 -4.81 -24.16 -10.10
CA ALA A 74 -5.57 -23.34 -11.05
C ALA A 74 -4.82 -22.03 -11.35
N VAL A 75 -4.93 -21.59 -12.60
CA VAL A 75 -4.48 -20.26 -13.06
C VAL A 75 -5.67 -19.63 -13.77
N TYR A 76 -6.21 -18.57 -13.19
CA TYR A 76 -7.43 -17.94 -13.68
C TYR A 76 -7.12 -16.91 -14.77
N GLU A 77 -7.99 -16.85 -15.76
CA GLU A 77 -7.96 -15.82 -16.81
C GLU A 77 -8.57 -14.52 -16.29
N THR A 78 -9.60 -14.63 -15.43
CA THR A 78 -10.29 -13.49 -14.86
C THR A 78 -10.59 -13.75 -13.38
N VAL A 79 -10.41 -12.74 -12.54
CA VAL A 79 -10.83 -12.76 -11.13
C VAL A 79 -11.69 -11.55 -10.79
N LEU A 80 -12.79 -11.82 -10.08
CA LEU A 80 -13.76 -10.84 -9.61
C LEU A 80 -13.76 -10.84 -8.09
N LEU A 81 -13.09 -9.88 -7.47
CA LEU A 81 -12.74 -9.91 -6.04
C LEU A 81 -13.28 -8.69 -5.29
N ASP A 82 -13.55 -8.82 -3.99
CA ASP A 82 -13.76 -7.65 -3.11
C ASP A 82 -12.42 -6.96 -2.81
N LEU A 83 -11.92 -6.18 -3.77
CA LEU A 83 -10.65 -5.45 -3.61
C LEU A 83 -10.75 -4.30 -2.61
N VAL A 84 -11.96 -3.83 -2.28
CA VAL A 84 -12.15 -2.76 -1.30
C VAL A 84 -12.12 -3.31 0.12
N GLY A 85 -12.75 -4.46 0.34
CA GLY A 85 -12.82 -5.10 1.65
C GLY A 85 -11.68 -6.04 1.98
N ALA A 86 -11.09 -6.70 0.99
CA ALA A 86 -10.03 -7.69 1.20
C ALA A 86 -8.92 -7.59 0.13
N PRO A 87 -8.25 -6.43 -0.03
CA PRO A 87 -7.22 -6.24 -1.07
C PRO A 87 -6.05 -7.23 -0.96
N GLY A 88 -5.71 -7.67 0.25
CA GLY A 88 -4.66 -8.66 0.50
C GLY A 88 -4.91 -10.01 -0.18
N HIS A 89 -6.18 -10.35 -0.44
CA HIS A 89 -6.52 -11.60 -1.10
C HIS A 89 -5.92 -11.70 -2.51
N LEU A 90 -5.81 -10.58 -3.23
CA LEU A 90 -5.13 -10.56 -4.52
C LEU A 90 -3.65 -10.96 -4.40
N GLY A 91 -2.94 -10.45 -3.39
CA GLY A 91 -1.54 -10.82 -3.13
C GLY A 91 -1.40 -12.31 -2.80
N ARG A 92 -2.34 -12.88 -2.03
CA ARG A 92 -2.41 -14.31 -1.75
C ARG A 92 -2.59 -15.14 -3.02
N LEU A 93 -3.53 -14.76 -3.89
CA LEU A 93 -3.77 -15.47 -5.14
C LEU A 93 -2.56 -15.44 -6.08
N ARG A 94 -1.87 -14.29 -6.17
CA ARG A 94 -0.62 -14.16 -6.93
C ARG A 94 0.49 -15.04 -6.38
N ARG A 95 0.64 -15.06 -5.06
CA ARG A 95 1.64 -15.92 -4.38
C ARG A 95 1.38 -17.40 -4.62
N ALA A 96 0.11 -17.80 -4.70
CA ALA A 96 -0.28 -19.17 -5.04
C ALA A 96 -0.15 -19.50 -6.55
N GLY A 97 0.21 -18.52 -7.39
CA GLY A 97 0.27 -18.68 -8.85
C GLY A 97 -1.11 -18.66 -9.54
N ALA A 98 -2.19 -18.45 -8.80
CA ALA A 98 -3.56 -18.47 -9.33
C ALA A 98 -3.93 -17.21 -10.12
N VAL A 99 -3.25 -16.10 -9.86
CA VAL A 99 -3.36 -14.84 -10.58
C VAL A 99 -1.99 -14.46 -11.12
N THR A 100 -1.91 -14.15 -12.40
CA THR A 100 -0.67 -13.79 -13.11
C THR A 100 -0.80 -12.39 -13.70
N ASP A 101 0.24 -11.94 -14.41
CA ASP A 101 0.24 -10.72 -15.23
C ASP A 101 -0.77 -10.77 -16.39
N ARG A 102 -1.16 -11.97 -16.83
CA ARG A 102 -2.17 -12.19 -17.87
C ARG A 102 -3.61 -12.25 -17.34
N THR A 103 -3.80 -12.25 -16.02
CA THR A 103 -5.12 -12.40 -15.41
C THR A 103 -5.83 -11.03 -15.37
N GLU A 104 -7.04 -10.96 -15.90
CA GLU A 104 -7.91 -9.79 -15.77
C GLU A 104 -8.46 -9.69 -14.34
N ILE A 105 -8.37 -8.50 -13.74
CA ILE A 105 -8.72 -8.26 -12.33
C ILE A 105 -9.83 -7.22 -12.25
N HIS A 106 -10.95 -7.57 -11.62
CA HIS A 106 -12.10 -6.69 -11.46
C HIS A 106 -12.54 -6.58 -9.99
N ALA A 107 -12.85 -5.35 -9.57
CA ALA A 107 -13.41 -5.08 -8.25
C ALA A 107 -14.93 -5.35 -8.20
N LEU A 108 -15.35 -6.13 -7.21
CA LEU A 108 -16.73 -6.29 -6.78
C LEU A 108 -16.95 -5.64 -5.41
N TYR A 109 -18.23 -5.51 -5.05
CA TYR A 109 -18.67 -5.06 -3.74
C TYR A 109 -18.16 -3.68 -3.31
N VAL A 110 -17.94 -2.80 -4.29
CA VAL A 110 -17.60 -1.39 -4.03
C VAL A 110 -18.74 -0.71 -3.29
N ASP A 111 -18.41 -0.03 -2.20
CA ASP A 111 -19.36 0.61 -1.29
C ASP A 111 -18.86 1.99 -0.83
N HIS A 112 -19.47 2.53 0.22
CA HIS A 112 -19.18 3.85 0.76
C HIS A 112 -17.72 4.06 1.21
N ARG A 113 -16.92 3.01 1.40
CA ARG A 113 -15.50 3.11 1.75
C ARG A 113 -14.69 3.77 0.64
N VAL A 114 -15.23 3.74 -0.59
CA VAL A 114 -14.66 4.41 -1.75
C VAL A 114 -15.48 5.67 -2.08
N PRO A 115 -14.95 6.88 -1.80
CA PRO A 115 -15.66 8.15 -1.99
C PRO A 115 -15.96 8.58 -3.43
N SER A 116 -15.34 7.97 -4.44
CA SER A 116 -15.53 8.34 -5.85
C SER A 116 -15.06 7.24 -6.81
N PRO A 117 -15.55 7.22 -8.07
CA PRO A 117 -14.97 6.42 -9.14
C PRO A 117 -13.46 6.63 -9.34
N ALA A 118 -12.99 7.88 -9.25
CA ALA A 118 -11.56 8.20 -9.35
C ALA A 118 -10.73 7.58 -8.20
N GLU A 119 -11.27 7.51 -6.99
CA GLU A 119 -10.61 6.81 -5.88
C GLU A 119 -10.54 5.30 -6.13
N LEU A 120 -11.63 4.72 -6.67
CA LEU A 120 -11.64 3.30 -7.03
C LEU A 120 -10.54 3.02 -8.06
N GLU A 121 -10.50 3.82 -9.12
CA GLU A 121 -9.52 3.70 -10.21
C GLU A 121 -8.09 3.87 -9.70
N ARG A 122 -7.82 4.84 -8.82
CA ARG A 122 -6.49 4.99 -8.21
C ARG A 122 -6.09 3.71 -7.47
N ARG A 123 -6.95 3.19 -6.59
CA ARG A 123 -6.64 1.99 -5.78
C ARG A 123 -6.46 0.75 -6.65
N THR A 124 -7.38 0.52 -7.59
CA THR A 124 -7.29 -0.64 -8.47
C THR A 124 -6.16 -0.53 -9.47
N GLY A 125 -5.68 0.69 -9.81
CA GLY A 125 -4.49 0.92 -10.61
C GLY A 125 -3.25 0.23 -10.03
N PHE A 126 -2.98 0.45 -8.73
CA PHE A 126 -1.85 -0.18 -8.02
C PHE A 126 -1.89 -1.71 -8.07
N TRP A 127 -3.09 -2.27 -8.08
CA TRP A 127 -3.31 -3.71 -7.93
C TRP A 127 -3.41 -4.44 -9.24
N SER A 128 -4.15 -3.90 -10.22
CA SER A 128 -4.41 -4.55 -11.50
C SER A 128 -3.22 -4.47 -12.45
N ARG A 129 -2.43 -3.39 -12.37
CA ARG A 129 -1.25 -3.15 -13.19
C ARG A 129 -0.11 -2.68 -12.29
N PRO A 130 0.42 -3.55 -11.41
CA PRO A 130 1.54 -3.17 -10.58
C PRO A 130 2.70 -2.74 -11.49
N PRO A 131 3.42 -1.66 -11.17
CA PRO A 131 4.55 -1.24 -11.97
C PRO A 131 5.60 -2.35 -12.00
N GLY A 132 6.17 -2.61 -13.17
CA GLY A 132 7.35 -3.47 -13.28
C GLY A 132 8.55 -2.78 -12.62
N GLY A 133 9.40 -3.55 -11.93
CA GLY A 133 10.62 -3.01 -11.34
C GLY A 133 11.66 -2.62 -12.42
N PRO A 134 12.51 -1.61 -12.16
CA PRO A 134 12.53 -0.76 -10.96
C PRO A 134 11.40 0.29 -10.94
N TRP A 135 10.82 0.52 -9.75
CA TRP A 135 9.83 1.58 -9.52
C TRP A 135 9.88 2.09 -8.09
N ARG A 136 10.06 3.40 -7.91
CA ARG A 136 10.32 4.04 -6.62
C ARG A 136 9.26 5.09 -6.35
N THR A 137 8.63 4.97 -5.19
CA THR A 137 7.60 5.89 -4.71
C THR A 137 8.03 6.48 -3.38
N VAL A 138 7.92 7.80 -3.21
CA VAL A 138 8.09 8.47 -1.92
C VAL A 138 6.76 9.02 -1.42
N LEU A 139 6.32 8.57 -0.24
CA LEU A 139 5.13 9.07 0.43
C LEU A 139 5.55 9.98 1.60
N LEU A 140 5.34 11.27 1.40
CA LEU A 140 5.59 12.33 2.37
C LEU A 140 4.35 12.57 3.23
N GLY A 141 4.53 13.07 4.44
CA GLY A 141 3.41 13.59 5.24
C GLY A 141 3.71 13.74 6.71
N GLY A 142 2.86 14.47 7.42
CA GLY A 142 3.00 14.67 8.86
C GLY A 142 2.81 13.40 9.69
N SER A 143 3.11 13.50 10.97
CA SER A 143 2.78 12.46 11.96
C SER A 143 1.29 12.13 11.92
N ARG A 144 0.95 10.83 11.90
CA ARG A 144 -0.43 10.33 11.84
C ARG A 144 -1.23 10.81 10.62
N SER A 145 -0.57 11.21 9.53
CA SER A 145 -1.27 11.63 8.32
C SER A 145 -1.89 10.47 7.52
N GLY A 146 -1.48 9.24 7.78
CA GLY A 146 -1.93 8.04 7.05
C GLY A 146 -0.95 7.52 5.99
N LYS A 147 0.25 8.11 5.86
CA LYS A 147 1.26 7.70 4.87
C LYS A 147 1.65 6.21 4.91
N SER A 148 1.86 5.63 6.09
CA SER A 148 2.16 4.20 6.23
C SER A 148 0.98 3.31 5.79
N ALA A 149 -0.26 3.71 6.11
CA ALA A 149 -1.44 2.96 5.69
C ALA A 149 -1.66 3.01 4.17
N GLU A 150 -1.36 4.14 3.53
CA GLU A 150 -1.37 4.26 2.07
C GLU A 150 -0.26 3.42 1.43
N ALA A 151 0.96 3.44 1.99
CA ALA A 151 2.07 2.59 1.55
C ALA A 151 1.70 1.09 1.60
N GLU A 152 1.12 0.65 2.72
CA GLU A 152 0.63 -0.71 2.91
C GLU A 152 -0.44 -1.05 1.85
N LEU A 153 -1.43 -0.18 1.68
CA LEU A 153 -2.55 -0.35 0.74
C LEU A 153 -2.06 -0.60 -0.70
N ARG A 154 -1.07 0.18 -1.15
CA ARG A 154 -0.49 0.07 -2.51
C ARG A 154 0.14 -1.30 -2.76
N LEU A 155 0.71 -1.92 -1.72
CA LEU A 155 1.39 -3.22 -1.83
C LEU A 155 0.51 -4.43 -1.44
N MET A 156 -0.74 -4.24 -1.00
CA MET A 156 -1.61 -5.37 -0.58
C MET A 156 -1.78 -6.44 -1.66
N GLY A 157 -1.77 -6.03 -2.93
CA GLY A 157 -1.85 -6.94 -4.08
C GLY A 157 -0.53 -7.63 -4.44
N HIS A 158 0.58 -7.36 -3.75
CA HIS A 158 1.90 -7.85 -4.12
C HIS A 158 2.21 -9.22 -3.45
N PRO A 159 2.75 -10.21 -4.20
CA PRO A 159 2.95 -11.58 -3.70
C PRO A 159 4.16 -11.74 -2.76
N ASP A 160 5.10 -10.80 -2.81
CA ASP A 160 6.35 -10.82 -2.03
C ASP A 160 6.72 -9.40 -1.59
N VAL A 161 6.59 -9.12 -0.29
CA VAL A 161 6.83 -7.80 0.28
C VAL A 161 7.75 -7.93 1.49
N THR A 162 8.80 -7.11 1.51
CA THR A 162 9.61 -6.88 2.70
C THR A 162 9.25 -5.51 3.28
N TYR A 163 8.69 -5.50 4.48
CA TYR A 163 8.48 -4.30 5.28
C TYR A 163 9.72 -4.03 6.13
N VAL A 164 10.24 -2.81 6.07
CA VAL A 164 11.46 -2.37 6.74
C VAL A 164 11.09 -1.35 7.79
N ALA A 165 11.20 -1.75 9.06
CA ALA A 165 11.03 -0.84 10.18
C ALA A 165 12.40 -0.24 10.53
N THR A 166 12.52 1.08 10.40
CA THR A 166 13.76 1.81 10.73
C THR A 166 13.68 2.53 12.08
N GLY A 167 12.57 2.35 12.80
CA GLY A 167 12.37 2.89 14.14
C GLY A 167 13.22 2.17 15.19
N PRO A 168 13.57 2.83 16.31
CA PRO A 168 14.27 2.20 17.41
C PRO A 168 13.43 1.07 18.01
N ASP A 169 14.08 -0.03 18.38
CA ASP A 169 13.45 -1.05 19.22
C ASP A 169 13.26 -0.49 20.64
N ARG A 170 12.04 -0.56 21.15
CA ARG A 170 11.66 -0.08 22.50
C ARG A 170 10.85 -1.16 23.21
N PRO A 171 11.47 -2.31 23.52
CA PRO A 171 10.75 -3.46 24.07
C PRO A 171 10.16 -3.18 25.46
N ASP A 172 10.71 -2.20 26.19
CA ASP A 172 10.25 -1.81 27.52
C ASP A 172 9.03 -0.85 27.50
N ASP A 173 8.55 -0.47 26.32
CA ASP A 173 7.36 0.37 26.15
C ASP A 173 6.16 -0.49 25.71
N ALA A 174 5.25 -0.73 26.65
CA ALA A 174 4.05 -1.54 26.39
C ALA A 174 3.09 -0.89 25.39
N GLU A 175 3.01 0.45 25.33
CA GLU A 175 2.19 1.17 24.34
C GLU A 175 2.80 1.01 22.93
N TRP A 176 4.12 1.15 22.84
CA TRP A 176 4.88 0.90 21.61
C TRP A 176 4.69 -0.53 21.12
N THR A 177 4.83 -1.51 22.01
CA THR A 177 4.67 -2.94 21.68
C THR A 177 3.27 -3.24 21.15
N ALA A 178 2.22 -2.78 21.85
CA ALA A 178 0.84 -2.96 21.40
C ALA A 178 0.58 -2.33 20.02
N ARG A 179 1.18 -1.16 19.75
CA ARG A 179 1.11 -0.50 18.45
C ARG A 179 1.82 -1.28 17.35
N VAL A 180 3.02 -1.80 17.60
CA VAL A 180 3.76 -2.63 16.65
C VAL A 180 2.97 -3.90 16.31
N GLU A 181 2.39 -4.56 17.31
CA GLU A 181 1.55 -5.74 17.08
C GLU A 181 0.29 -5.41 16.26
N ALA A 182 -0.36 -4.28 16.54
CA ALA A 182 -1.50 -3.84 15.74
C ALA A 182 -1.10 -3.57 14.28
N HIS A 183 0.09 -3.00 14.03
CA HIS A 183 0.61 -2.82 12.67
C HIS A 183 0.96 -4.15 12.00
N ARG A 184 1.55 -5.11 12.73
CA ARG A 184 1.82 -6.47 12.21
C ARG A 184 0.52 -7.19 11.85
N ARG A 185 -0.51 -7.11 12.69
CA ARG A 185 -1.84 -7.73 12.46
C ARG A 185 -2.59 -7.18 11.24
N ARG A 186 -2.33 -5.93 10.83
CA ARG A 186 -2.94 -5.33 9.64
C ARG A 186 -2.29 -5.81 8.33
N ARG A 187 -1.06 -6.31 8.39
CA ARG A 187 -0.30 -6.75 7.22
C ARG A 187 -0.58 -8.22 6.91
N PRO A 188 -0.53 -8.63 5.63
CA PRO A 188 -0.60 -10.03 5.28
C PRO A 188 0.48 -10.87 5.98
N ASP A 189 0.13 -12.12 6.33
CA ASP A 189 0.98 -13.06 7.04
C ASP A 189 2.24 -13.48 6.26
N TRP A 190 2.23 -13.38 4.92
CA TRP A 190 3.39 -13.65 4.07
C TRP A 190 4.34 -12.46 3.93
N TRP A 191 4.02 -11.29 4.45
CA TRP A 191 4.96 -10.16 4.42
C TRP A 191 6.10 -10.41 5.40
N ARG A 192 7.34 -10.29 4.91
CA ARG A 192 8.51 -10.34 5.77
C ARG A 192 8.70 -8.99 6.44
N THR A 193 8.96 -8.96 7.75
CA THR A 193 9.38 -7.75 8.46
C THR A 193 10.86 -7.83 8.78
N VAL A 194 11.60 -6.77 8.50
CA VAL A 194 13.01 -6.59 8.87
C VAL A 194 13.13 -5.29 9.65
N GLU A 195 13.77 -5.35 10.82
CA GLU A 195 14.11 -4.18 11.62
C GLU A 195 15.58 -3.86 11.38
N THR A 196 15.86 -2.75 10.72
CA THR A 196 17.23 -2.36 10.36
C THR A 196 17.31 -0.89 9.98
N VAL A 197 18.50 -0.31 10.21
CA VAL A 197 18.89 1.01 9.70
C VAL A 197 19.93 0.92 8.57
N ASP A 198 20.38 -0.29 8.24
CA ASP A 198 21.32 -0.51 7.13
C ASP A 198 20.56 -0.75 5.82
N LEU A 199 20.03 0.35 5.27
CA LEU A 199 19.20 0.35 4.07
C LEU A 199 19.95 0.09 2.74
N PRO A 200 21.18 0.56 2.51
CA PRO A 200 21.83 0.38 1.20
C PRO A 200 21.96 -1.08 0.76
N PRO A 201 22.48 -2.02 1.58
CA PRO A 201 22.58 -3.43 1.18
C PRO A 201 21.21 -4.08 0.94
N LEU A 202 20.19 -3.62 1.66
CA LEU A 202 18.83 -4.10 1.48
C LEU A 202 18.25 -3.66 0.14
N LEU A 203 18.46 -2.40 -0.26
CA LEU A 203 18.04 -1.86 -1.55
C LEU A 203 18.76 -2.53 -2.72
N GLU A 204 20.05 -2.85 -2.56
CA GLU A 204 20.86 -3.53 -3.58
C GLU A 204 20.46 -4.99 -3.79
N SER A 205 20.08 -5.69 -2.72
CA SER A 205 19.73 -7.11 -2.76
C SER A 205 18.22 -7.39 -2.90
N ALA A 206 17.37 -6.37 -2.74
CA ALA A 206 15.91 -6.54 -2.75
C ALA A 206 15.41 -7.14 -4.07
N ARG A 207 14.56 -8.16 -3.93
CA ARG A 207 13.78 -8.76 -5.01
C ARG A 207 12.31 -8.61 -4.62
N GLY A 208 11.44 -8.30 -5.58
CA GLY A 208 10.03 -8.00 -5.31
C GLY A 208 9.82 -6.57 -4.82
N ALA A 209 8.97 -6.41 -3.80
CA ALA A 209 8.61 -5.10 -3.25
C ALA A 209 9.20 -4.84 -1.86
N LEU A 210 9.66 -3.61 -1.64
CA LEU A 210 10.22 -3.12 -0.39
C LEU A 210 9.41 -1.92 0.11
N LEU A 211 8.98 -1.95 1.37
CA LEU A 211 8.32 -0.83 2.02
C LEU A 211 9.20 -0.35 3.17
N ILE A 212 9.81 0.82 3.02
CA ILE A 212 10.65 1.44 4.06
C ILE A 212 9.79 2.38 4.88
N ASP A 213 9.43 1.97 6.10
CA ASP A 213 8.64 2.78 7.02
C ASP A 213 9.53 3.42 8.08
N GLY A 214 9.96 4.63 7.69
CA GLY A 214 10.55 5.65 8.54
C GLY A 214 11.86 6.24 8.02
N ILE A 215 11.86 6.98 6.92
CA ILE A 215 13.08 7.71 6.48
C ILE A 215 13.53 8.72 7.56
N GLY A 216 12.59 9.35 8.26
CA GLY A 216 12.89 10.24 9.39
C GLY A 216 13.55 9.51 10.58
N THR A 217 13.05 8.33 10.96
CA THR A 217 13.65 7.54 12.04
C THR A 217 15.00 6.95 11.64
N TRP A 218 15.16 6.54 10.38
CA TRP A 218 16.45 6.15 9.83
C TRP A 218 17.46 7.29 9.94
N LEU A 219 17.08 8.50 9.53
CA LEU A 219 17.96 9.67 9.59
C LEU A 219 18.38 9.97 11.03
N ALA A 220 17.45 9.93 11.99
CA ALA A 220 17.76 10.15 13.39
C ALA A 220 18.81 9.14 13.91
N ALA A 221 18.65 7.86 13.59
CA ALA A 221 19.61 6.82 13.97
C ALA A 221 20.98 7.03 13.33
N VAL A 222 21.04 7.46 12.06
CA VAL A 222 22.30 7.78 11.39
C VAL A 222 22.95 9.03 12.00
N MET A 223 22.16 10.03 12.41
CA MET A 223 22.69 11.21 13.09
C MET A 223 23.26 10.86 14.47
N ASP A 224 22.62 9.95 15.22
CA ASP A 224 23.16 9.39 16.46
C ASP A 224 24.51 8.68 16.22
N GLU A 225 24.57 7.80 15.21
CA GLU A 225 25.76 7.01 14.86
C GLU A 225 26.96 7.89 14.45
N THR A 226 26.69 8.95 13.69
CA THR A 226 27.72 9.80 13.06
C THR A 226 28.08 11.04 13.88
N GLY A 227 27.38 11.31 14.98
CA GLY A 227 27.53 12.57 15.74
C GLY A 227 27.02 13.80 14.97
N ALA A 228 26.08 13.61 14.05
CA ALA A 228 25.62 14.67 13.16
C ALA A 228 24.62 15.66 13.82
N TRP A 229 24.22 15.41 15.07
CA TRP A 229 23.52 16.39 15.88
C TRP A 229 24.41 17.61 16.19
N GLU A 230 25.70 17.37 16.40
CA GLU A 230 26.72 18.36 16.69
C GLU A 230 27.40 18.86 15.41
N ASP A 231 27.70 17.96 14.48
CA ASP A 231 28.28 18.27 13.16
C ASP A 231 27.40 17.73 12.02
N PRO A 232 26.42 18.52 11.54
CA PRO A 232 25.50 18.08 10.49
C PRO A 232 26.17 17.63 9.18
N ALA A 233 27.44 17.96 8.94
CA ALA A 233 28.17 17.49 7.77
C ALA A 233 28.51 15.99 7.85
N ALA A 234 28.60 15.43 9.06
CA ALA A 234 28.98 14.03 9.29
C ALA A 234 27.96 13.02 8.71
N VAL A 235 26.70 13.42 8.51
CA VAL A 235 25.65 12.57 7.94
C VAL A 235 25.81 12.37 6.41
N ALA A 236 26.52 13.28 5.73
CA ALA A 236 26.52 13.36 4.27
C ALA A 236 26.92 12.04 3.57
N PRO A 237 27.98 11.32 3.98
CA PRO A 237 28.35 10.06 3.33
C PRO A 237 27.24 9.00 3.41
N ARG A 238 26.47 8.96 4.50
CA ARG A 238 25.37 8.01 4.69
C ARG A 238 24.16 8.38 3.84
N LEU A 239 23.87 9.68 3.69
CA LEU A 239 22.85 10.16 2.75
C LEU A 239 23.22 9.81 1.30
N ASP A 240 24.49 9.99 0.94
CA ASP A 240 24.98 9.70 -0.40
C ASP A 240 24.90 8.20 -0.72
N ALA A 241 25.27 7.35 0.22
CA ALA A 241 25.12 5.90 0.09
C ALA A 241 23.65 5.47 -0.08
N LEU A 242 22.73 6.03 0.73
CA LEU A 242 21.30 5.73 0.60
C LEU A 242 20.76 6.14 -0.77
N VAL A 243 21.08 7.36 -1.23
CA VAL A 243 20.59 7.85 -2.52
C VAL A 243 21.18 7.06 -3.69
N ALA A 244 22.46 6.66 -3.59
CA ALA A 244 23.08 5.79 -4.60
C ALA A 244 22.38 4.42 -4.68
N ALA A 245 22.12 3.78 -3.53
CA ALA A 245 21.42 2.51 -3.48
C ALA A 245 19.94 2.62 -3.92
N TRP A 246 19.28 3.73 -3.56
CA TRP A 246 17.93 4.05 -4.02
C TRP A 246 17.88 4.13 -5.55
N ARG A 247 18.80 4.86 -6.18
CA ARG A 247 18.90 4.94 -7.64
C ARG A 247 19.20 3.59 -8.29
N ALA A 248 20.04 2.78 -7.67
CA ALA A 248 20.52 1.52 -8.24
C ALA A 248 19.57 0.31 -8.07
N THR A 249 18.59 0.41 -7.17
CA THR A 249 17.70 -0.73 -6.87
C THR A 249 16.90 -1.16 -8.10
N SER A 250 16.78 -2.48 -8.29
CA SER A 250 15.90 -3.08 -9.29
C SER A 250 14.49 -3.39 -8.76
N ALA A 251 14.27 -3.21 -7.45
CA ALA A 251 13.03 -3.55 -6.78
C ALA A 251 11.93 -2.50 -7.01
N GLN A 252 10.70 -2.87 -6.69
CA GLN A 252 9.65 -1.89 -6.42
C GLN A 252 9.85 -1.39 -4.98
N VAL A 253 10.01 -0.10 -4.76
CA VAL A 253 10.28 0.47 -3.43
C VAL A 253 9.30 1.57 -3.10
N ILE A 254 8.69 1.52 -1.93
CA ILE A 254 7.91 2.61 -1.35
C ILE A 254 8.62 3.08 -0.08
N ALA A 255 9.04 4.34 -0.03
CA ALA A 255 9.59 4.97 1.16
C ALA A 255 8.57 5.90 1.81
N VAL A 256 8.41 5.79 3.12
CA VAL A 256 7.58 6.66 3.94
C VAL A 256 8.50 7.65 4.67
N SER A 257 8.27 8.95 4.46
CA SER A 257 9.04 10.00 5.11
C SER A 257 8.15 11.07 5.73
N ASP A 258 8.64 11.68 6.81
CA ASP A 258 7.99 12.81 7.44
C ASP A 258 8.21 14.08 6.62
N GLU A 259 7.16 14.91 6.49
CA GLU A 259 7.29 16.29 6.02
C GLU A 259 7.27 17.22 7.24
N VAL A 260 8.45 17.73 7.60
CA VAL A 260 8.69 18.54 8.81
C VAL A 260 8.92 20.03 8.50
N GLY A 261 9.16 20.38 7.24
CA GLY A 261 9.46 21.75 6.79
C GLY A 261 8.26 22.68 6.77
N LEU A 262 7.04 22.16 6.95
CA LEU A 262 5.80 22.93 7.02
C LEU A 262 5.49 23.48 8.43
N SER A 263 6.39 23.27 9.38
CA SER A 263 6.29 23.76 10.76
C SER A 263 7.12 25.05 10.97
N LEU A 264 6.97 25.67 12.14
CA LEU A 264 7.90 26.71 12.59
C LEU A 264 9.33 26.17 12.69
N VAL A 265 10.29 27.04 12.40
CA VAL A 265 11.71 26.76 12.61
C VAL A 265 11.94 26.40 14.09
N SER A 266 12.58 25.26 14.34
CA SER A 266 12.85 24.81 15.70
C SER A 266 13.73 25.83 16.45
N ALA A 267 13.38 26.11 17.71
CA ALA A 267 14.22 26.88 18.60
C ALA A 267 15.56 26.17 18.92
N HIS A 268 15.60 24.84 18.82
CA HIS A 268 16.75 24.02 19.14
C HIS A 268 17.62 23.75 17.90
N ARG A 269 18.95 23.81 18.06
CA ARG A 269 19.92 23.53 16.99
C ARG A 269 19.72 22.15 16.39
N ALA A 270 19.55 21.12 17.23
CA ALA A 270 19.32 19.74 16.80
C ALA A 270 18.07 19.60 15.92
N GLY A 271 16.97 20.28 16.28
CA GLY A 271 15.75 20.27 15.48
C GLY A 271 15.91 20.91 14.11
N ARG A 272 16.67 22.01 14.01
CA ARG A 272 17.01 22.63 12.71
C ARG A 272 17.90 21.72 11.86
N ALA A 273 18.95 21.15 12.46
CA ALA A 273 19.86 20.24 11.76
C ALA A 273 19.12 19.02 11.16
N PHE A 274 18.23 18.40 11.95
CA PHE A 274 17.41 17.29 11.48
C PHE A 274 16.44 17.69 10.37
N ALA A 275 15.69 18.78 10.55
CA ALA A 275 14.72 19.24 9.55
C ALA A 275 15.40 19.57 8.21
N ASP A 276 16.56 20.24 8.27
CA ASP A 276 17.36 20.59 7.10
C ASP A 276 17.91 19.35 6.39
N ALA A 277 18.43 18.37 7.15
CA ALA A 277 18.94 17.13 6.59
C ALA A 277 17.83 16.26 5.97
N LEU A 278 16.68 16.13 6.66
CA LEU A 278 15.53 15.37 6.16
C LEU A 278 14.93 16.01 4.91
N GLY A 279 14.79 17.34 4.89
CA GLY A 279 14.31 18.07 3.72
C GLY A 279 15.21 17.86 2.50
N ARG A 280 16.53 17.94 2.68
CA ARG A 280 17.49 17.65 1.59
C ARG A 280 17.43 16.19 1.14
N LEU A 281 17.32 15.25 2.06
CA LEU A 281 17.19 13.83 1.73
C LEU A 281 15.89 13.54 0.96
N ASN A 282 14.76 14.07 1.41
CA ASN A 282 13.47 13.93 0.75
C ASN A 282 13.53 14.46 -0.69
N GLN A 283 14.10 15.64 -0.90
CA GLN A 283 14.29 16.20 -2.25
C GLN A 283 15.12 15.27 -3.14
N ARG A 284 16.22 14.72 -2.62
CA ARG A 284 17.08 13.80 -3.37
C ARG A 284 16.41 12.47 -3.69
N LEU A 285 15.66 11.89 -2.75
CA LEU A 285 14.92 10.64 -2.99
C LEU A 285 13.81 10.85 -4.01
N VAL A 286 13.04 11.94 -3.88
CA VAL A 286 11.96 12.28 -4.81
C VAL A 286 12.51 12.51 -6.22
N ALA A 287 13.65 13.21 -6.37
CA ALA A 287 14.28 13.43 -7.67
C ALA A 287 14.70 12.14 -8.39
N GLU A 288 14.89 11.05 -7.64
CA GLU A 288 15.25 9.73 -8.15
C GLU A 288 14.07 8.75 -8.17
N SER A 289 12.85 9.25 -7.99
CA SER A 289 11.62 8.43 -7.88
C SER A 289 10.67 8.67 -9.04
N GLU A 290 10.01 7.62 -9.49
CA GLU A 290 8.95 7.69 -10.50
C GLU A 290 7.69 8.34 -9.96
N GLU A 291 7.48 8.29 -8.65
CA GLU A 291 6.29 8.85 -7.99
C GLU A 291 6.63 9.50 -6.65
N ALA A 292 5.99 10.63 -6.37
CA ALA A 292 6.00 11.24 -5.07
C ALA A 292 4.61 11.77 -4.73
N ALA A 293 4.18 11.59 -3.48
CA ALA A 293 2.89 12.08 -3.02
C ALA A 293 2.97 12.61 -1.59
N LEU A 294 2.16 13.63 -1.30
CA LEU A 294 1.91 14.13 0.04
C LEU A 294 0.62 13.51 0.58
N VAL A 295 0.71 12.90 1.77
CA VAL A 295 -0.45 12.35 2.49
C VAL A 295 -0.83 13.27 3.63
N VAL A 296 -2.07 13.77 3.62
CA VAL A 296 -2.66 14.66 4.64
C VAL A 296 -4.03 14.16 5.05
N ALA A 297 -4.22 13.86 6.34
CA ALA A 297 -5.49 13.35 6.88
C ALA A 297 -6.08 12.15 6.09
N GLY A 298 -5.22 11.24 5.65
CA GLY A 298 -5.56 10.06 4.85
C GLY A 298 -5.90 10.36 3.39
N ARG A 299 -5.63 11.57 2.91
CA ARG A 299 -5.80 11.98 1.51
C ARG A 299 -4.45 12.07 0.83
N VAL A 300 -4.38 11.55 -0.38
CA VAL A 300 -3.18 11.55 -1.23
C VAL A 300 -3.26 12.73 -2.19
N VAL A 301 -2.19 13.50 -2.25
CA VAL A 301 -1.96 14.56 -3.23
C VAL A 301 -0.69 14.20 -3.99
N GLU A 302 -0.82 13.85 -5.26
CA GLU A 302 0.33 13.54 -6.11
C GLU A 302 1.16 14.82 -6.34
N LEU A 303 2.48 14.70 -6.20
CA LEU A 303 3.46 15.76 -6.40
C LEU A 303 4.08 15.56 -7.78
N ALA A 304 3.39 16.04 -8.81
CA ALA A 304 3.83 15.97 -10.21
C ALA A 304 4.83 17.08 -10.57
#